data_AF-A0A381WL31-F1
#
_entry.id   AF-A0A381WL31-F1
#
_cell.length_a   1.000
_cell.length_b   1.000
_cell.length_c   1.000
_cell.angle_alpha   90.00
_cell.angle_beta   90.00
_cell.angle_gamma   90.00
#
_symmetry.space_group_name_H-M   'P 1'
#
loop_
_entity.id
_entity.type
_entity.pdbx_description
1 polymer ?
#
loop_
_entity_poly.entity_id
_entity_poly.type
_entity_poly.pdbx_seq_one_letter_code
_entity_poly.pdbx_strand_id
1 'polypeptide(L)'
;MPVNYLNVYLFSIFGGLLATVGGIVIFYSGMSEASFLVNRGMEITTYYLDKNRYDLYLFGLVYSITFGVALLLFLAAIVIPTKEQINKRTSESQIGETSGTGIPYTPEAITTEEETSDETETLPASDESLEIELEPDVESFGEDEDEEETSATGSAADEDSDVIYGTGQITDEAHRSFILNSPDSAVKFLLRKELDGTTLKSTQDEIYESWQNRGLSRGKLRKHFLKVMEWDSVPELEVSEIYEQVKDKVYEIKHT
;
A
#
# COMPACT_ATOMS: atom_id res chain seq x y z
N MET A 1 -2.36 2.85 47.25
CA MET A 1 -3.06 1.54 47.18
C MET A 1 -2.18 0.57 46.41
N PRO A 2 -2.00 -0.69 46.85
CA PRO A 2 -1.15 -1.63 46.13
C PRO A 2 -1.76 -1.95 44.76
N VAL A 3 -0.98 -1.78 43.69
CA VAL A 3 -1.43 -2.07 42.33
C VAL A 3 -1.46 -3.60 42.17
N ASN A 4 -2.62 -4.15 41.83
CA ASN A 4 -2.74 -5.57 41.53
C ASN A 4 -2.21 -5.83 40.12
N TYR A 5 -0.93 -6.21 40.03
CA TYR A 5 -0.25 -6.47 38.76
C TYR A 5 -0.96 -7.54 37.93
N LEU A 6 -1.60 -8.54 38.55
CA LEU A 6 -2.37 -9.57 37.82
C LEU A 6 -3.50 -8.95 36.99
N ASN A 7 -4.25 -8.01 37.58
CA ASN A 7 -5.33 -7.34 36.88
C ASN A 7 -4.79 -6.47 35.74
N VAL A 8 -3.65 -5.81 35.95
CA VAL A 8 -2.99 -5.01 34.90
C VAL A 8 -2.59 -5.89 33.70
N TYR A 9 -2.00 -7.05 33.94
CA TYR A 9 -1.67 -8.00 32.87
C TYR A 9 -2.92 -8.52 32.15
N LEU A 10 -3.97 -8.87 32.89
CA LEU A 10 -5.22 -9.36 32.33
C LEU A 10 -5.87 -8.30 31.41
N PHE A 11 -5.96 -7.05 31.88
CA PHE A 11 -6.48 -5.93 31.07
C PHE A 11 -5.61 -5.65 29.86
N SER A 12 -4.28 -5.77 29.97
CA SER A 12 -3.38 -5.53 28.84
C SER A 12 -3.50 -6.61 27.76
N ILE A 13 -3.67 -7.88 28.15
CA ILE A 13 -3.86 -9.00 27.21
C ILE A 13 -5.23 -8.90 26.53
N PHE A 14 -6.31 -8.75 27.30
CA PHE A 14 -7.65 -8.62 26.72
C PHE A 14 -7.81 -7.34 25.91
N GLY A 15 -7.23 -6.22 26.36
CA GLY A 15 -7.20 -4.98 25.62
C GLY A 15 -6.43 -5.10 24.30
N GLY A 16 -5.27 -5.76 24.32
CA GLY A 16 -4.48 -6.04 23.12
C GLY A 16 -5.24 -6.92 22.11
N LEU A 17 -5.91 -7.97 22.59
CA LEU A 17 -6.70 -8.87 21.74
C LEU A 17 -7.95 -8.17 21.19
N LEU A 18 -8.62 -7.36 21.99
CA LEU A 18 -9.76 -6.56 21.52
C LEU A 18 -9.32 -5.52 20.47
N ALA A 19 -8.15 -4.89 20.67
CA ALA A 19 -7.60 -3.93 19.74
C ALA A 19 -7.22 -4.56 18.39
N THR A 20 -6.65 -5.77 18.38
CA THR A 20 -6.34 -6.48 17.13
C THR A 20 -7.59 -6.86 16.36
N VAL A 21 -8.61 -7.38 17.04
CA VAL A 21 -9.89 -7.72 16.41
C VAL A 21 -10.58 -6.45 15.88
N GLY A 22 -10.59 -5.37 16.66
CA GLY A 22 -11.14 -4.08 16.23
C GLY A 22 -10.38 -3.52 15.02
N GLY A 23 -9.05 -3.60 15.03
CA GLY A 23 -8.22 -3.22 13.89
C GLY A 23 -8.55 -4.01 12.63
N ILE A 24 -8.64 -5.34 12.73
CA ILE A 24 -9.00 -6.19 11.59
C ILE A 24 -10.34 -5.77 10.99
N VAL A 25 -11.36 -5.54 11.83
CA VAL A 25 -12.70 -5.12 11.36
C VAL A 25 -12.63 -3.75 10.67
N ILE A 26 -11.95 -2.76 11.27
CA ILE A 26 -11.84 -1.41 10.69
C ILE A 26 -11.12 -1.44 9.34
N PHE A 27 -9.97 -2.11 9.27
CA PHE A 27 -9.19 -2.18 8.02
C PHE A 27 -9.93 -2.99 6.95
N TYR A 28 -10.62 -4.07 7.33
CA TYR A 28 -11.42 -4.87 6.41
C TYR A 28 -12.62 -4.08 5.85
N SER A 29 -13.33 -3.33 6.71
CA SER A 29 -14.41 -2.44 6.27
C SER A 29 -13.90 -1.33 5.36
N GLY A 30 -12.78 -0.68 5.70
CA GLY A 30 -12.17 0.34 4.85
C GLY A 30 -11.75 -0.18 3.48
N MET A 31 -11.23 -1.41 3.42
CA MET A 31 -10.88 -2.10 2.17
C MET A 31 -12.12 -2.37 1.29
N SER A 32 -13.26 -2.72 1.92
CA SER A 32 -14.53 -2.92 1.22
C SER A 32 -15.20 -1.64 0.72
N GLU A 33 -14.90 -0.48 1.32
CA GLU A 33 -15.35 0.82 0.81
C GLU A 33 -14.48 1.32 -0.35
N ALA A 34 -13.20 0.93 -0.37
CA ALA A 34 -12.24 1.31 -1.41
C ALA A 34 -12.26 0.39 -2.64
N SER A 35 -12.99 -0.73 -2.59
CA SER A 35 -13.05 -1.70 -3.69
C SER A 35 -14.47 -2.22 -3.91
N PHE A 36 -14.80 -2.56 -5.14
CA PHE A 36 -16.04 -3.25 -5.46
C PHE A 36 -15.74 -4.45 -6.36
N LEU A 37 -16.52 -5.50 -6.15
CA LEU A 37 -16.41 -6.75 -6.89
C LEU A 37 -17.42 -6.70 -8.03
N VAL A 38 -16.93 -6.70 -9.27
CA VAL A 38 -17.79 -6.84 -10.44
C VAL A 38 -17.75 -8.30 -10.86
N ASN A 39 -18.92 -8.92 -10.87
CA ASN A 39 -19.07 -10.29 -11.37
C ASN A 39 -19.32 -10.24 -12.89
N ARG A 40 -18.33 -10.64 -13.68
CA ARG A 40 -18.47 -10.86 -15.13
C ARG A 40 -18.61 -12.35 -15.41
N GLY A 41 -19.75 -12.93 -15.03
CA GLY A 41 -20.18 -14.29 -15.41
C GLY A 41 -19.40 -15.43 -14.75
N MET A 42 -18.11 -15.55 -15.06
CA MET A 42 -17.18 -16.56 -14.47
C MET A 42 -16.00 -15.94 -13.72
N GLU A 43 -15.72 -14.65 -13.91
CA GLU A 43 -14.60 -13.98 -13.25
C GLU A 43 -15.11 -12.92 -12.28
N ILE A 44 -14.60 -12.99 -11.05
CA ILE A 44 -14.77 -11.93 -10.05
C ILE A 44 -13.54 -11.03 -10.21
N THR A 45 -13.73 -9.86 -10.80
CA THR A 45 -12.66 -8.87 -10.94
C THR A 45 -12.86 -7.81 -9.87
N THR A 46 -11.85 -7.60 -9.03
CA THR A 46 -11.86 -6.55 -8.01
C THR A 46 -11.42 -5.24 -8.66
N TYR A 47 -12.30 -4.25 -8.67
CA TYR A 47 -11.98 -2.90 -9.12
C TYR A 47 -11.71 -2.01 -7.89
N TYR A 48 -10.63 -1.23 -7.95
CA TYR A 48 -10.21 -0.33 -6.90
C TYR A 48 -10.65 1.10 -7.24
N LEU A 49 -11.39 1.77 -6.35
CA LEU A 49 -11.73 3.19 -6.54
C LEU A 49 -10.51 4.09 -6.27
N ASP A 50 -9.73 3.74 -5.25
CA ASP A 50 -8.51 4.44 -4.86
C ASP A 50 -7.49 3.39 -4.41
N LYS A 51 -6.52 3.10 -5.29
CA LYS A 51 -5.50 2.07 -5.07
C LYS A 51 -4.62 2.38 -3.87
N ASN A 52 -4.29 3.65 -3.64
CA ASN A 52 -3.40 4.05 -2.54
C ASN A 52 -4.10 3.88 -1.19
N ARG A 53 -5.39 4.24 -1.09
CA ARG A 53 -6.17 3.98 0.13
C ARG A 53 -6.39 2.50 0.37
N TYR A 54 -6.68 1.73 -0.68
CA TYR A 54 -6.82 0.28 -0.58
C TYR A 54 -5.54 -0.37 -0.03
N ASP A 55 -4.38 -0.02 -0.60
CA ASP A 55 -3.09 -0.54 -0.16
C ASP A 55 -2.78 -0.15 1.29
N LEU A 56 -3.12 1.07 1.72
CA LEU A 56 -2.99 1.48 3.12
C LEU A 56 -3.83 0.61 4.06
N TYR A 57 -5.10 0.34 3.72
CA TYR A 57 -5.96 -0.56 4.51
C TYR A 57 -5.46 -2.01 4.48
N LEU A 58 -4.94 -2.48 3.35
CA LEU A 58 -4.33 -3.80 3.20
C LEU A 58 -3.12 -3.96 4.12
N PHE A 59 -2.18 -3.01 4.10
CA PHE A 59 -1.03 -3.03 4.99
C PHE A 59 -1.46 -2.97 6.46
N GLY A 60 -2.43 -2.12 6.80
CA GLY A 60 -3.01 -2.06 8.15
C GLY A 60 -3.62 -3.39 8.60
N LEU A 61 -4.33 -4.09 7.71
CA LEU A 61 -4.89 -5.41 7.96
C LEU A 61 -3.80 -6.46 8.20
N VAL A 62 -2.75 -6.47 7.39
CA VAL A 62 -1.59 -7.37 7.57
C VAL A 62 -0.91 -7.11 8.92
N TYR A 63 -0.71 -5.84 9.30
CA TYR A 63 -0.16 -5.50 10.61
C TYR A 63 -1.05 -5.95 11.77
N SER A 64 -2.37 -5.80 11.66
CA SER A 64 -3.30 -6.22 12.71
C SER A 64 -3.33 -7.75 12.89
N ILE A 65 -3.29 -8.50 11.78
CA ILE A 65 -3.24 -9.97 11.82
C ILE A 65 -1.91 -10.45 12.40
N THR A 66 -0.79 -9.91 11.93
CA THR A 66 0.55 -10.30 12.42
C THR A 66 0.71 -9.99 13.91
N PHE A 67 0.26 -8.82 14.37
CA PHE A 67 0.26 -8.48 15.79
C PHE A 67 -0.68 -9.39 16.61
N GLY A 68 -1.84 -9.77 16.05
CA GLY A 68 -2.74 -10.75 16.64
C GLY A 68 -2.11 -12.14 16.80
N VAL A 69 -1.42 -12.63 15.75
CA VAL A 69 -0.68 -13.90 15.81
C VAL A 69 0.45 -13.84 16.84
N ALA A 70 1.20 -12.74 16.88
CA ALA A 70 2.26 -12.54 17.87
C ALA A 70 1.71 -12.55 19.31
N LEU A 71 0.57 -11.90 19.56
CA LEU A 71 -0.11 -11.93 20.86
C LEU A 71 -0.61 -13.33 21.23
N LEU A 72 -1.13 -14.09 20.26
CA LEU A 72 -1.53 -15.48 20.50
C LEU A 72 -0.34 -16.38 20.82
N LEU A 73 0.78 -16.24 20.11
CA LEU A 73 2.01 -16.96 20.42
C LEU A 73 2.56 -16.60 21.79
N PHE A 74 2.50 -15.32 22.17
CA PHE A 74 2.89 -14.85 23.50
C PHE A 74 1.98 -15.45 24.58
N LEU A 75 0.67 -15.49 24.35
CA LEU A 75 -0.28 -16.12 25.26
C LEU A 75 -0.04 -17.63 25.37
N ALA A 76 0.24 -18.31 24.26
CA ALA A 76 0.61 -19.72 24.25
C ALA A 76 1.90 -19.96 25.06
N ALA A 77 2.90 -19.08 24.94
CA ALA A 77 4.14 -19.17 25.72
C ALA A 77 3.91 -18.98 27.23
N ILE A 78 2.93 -18.17 27.63
CA ILE A 78 2.54 -18.01 29.05
C ILE A 78 1.75 -19.24 29.55
N VAL A 79 0.87 -19.79 28.71
CA VAL A 79 -0.02 -20.90 29.09
C VAL A 79 0.74 -22.22 29.14
N ILE A 80 1.71 -22.46 28.26
CA ILE A 80 2.53 -23.68 28.27
C ILE A 80 3.44 -23.64 29.49
N PRO A 81 3.21 -24.51 30.51
CA PRO A 81 4.03 -24.50 31.71
C PRO A 81 5.44 -24.97 31.37
N THR A 82 6.43 -24.12 31.65
CA THR A 82 7.84 -24.47 31.49
C THR A 82 8.20 -25.59 32.46
N LYS A 83 9.05 -26.56 32.06
CA LYS A 83 9.48 -27.69 32.91
C LYS A 83 9.98 -27.25 34.29
N GLU A 84 10.60 -26.07 34.38
CA GLU A 84 11.07 -25.45 35.62
C GLU A 84 9.92 -25.00 36.55
N GLN A 85 8.81 -24.49 36.01
CA GLN A 85 7.63 -24.13 36.78
C GLN A 85 6.89 -25.36 37.30
N ILE A 86 6.88 -26.43 36.51
CA ILE A 86 6.32 -27.72 36.94
C ILE A 86 7.16 -28.28 38.10
N ASN A 87 8.49 -28.28 37.97
CA ASN A 87 9.41 -28.74 39.02
C ASN A 87 9.33 -27.89 40.30
N LYS A 88 9.12 -26.57 40.18
CA LYS A 88 8.94 -25.70 41.35
C LYS A 88 7.61 -25.97 42.06
N ARG A 89 6.53 -26.22 41.32
CA ARG A 89 5.23 -26.61 41.91
C ARG A 89 5.27 -28.01 42.55
N THR A 90 5.97 -28.97 41.95
CA THR A 90 6.12 -30.32 42.55
C THR A 90 7.07 -30.32 43.76
N SER A 91 8.07 -29.45 43.80
CA SER A 91 8.95 -29.31 44.97
C SER A 91 8.36 -28.47 46.11
N GLU A 92 7.58 -27.40 45.82
CA GLU A 92 6.80 -26.70 46.85
C GLU A 92 5.67 -27.59 47.42
N SER A 93 5.10 -28.50 46.61
CA SER A 93 4.12 -29.47 47.08
C SER A 93 4.72 -30.54 48.02
N GLN A 94 6.04 -30.73 48.07
CA GLN A 94 6.68 -31.73 48.95
C GLN A 94 7.03 -31.22 50.36
N ILE A 95 6.91 -29.92 50.64
CA ILE A 95 7.23 -29.38 51.98
C ILE A 95 5.96 -29.15 52.83
N GLY A 96 4.78 -29.50 52.32
CA GLY A 96 3.49 -29.12 52.91
C GLY A 96 2.47 -30.24 53.12
N GLU A 97 2.85 -31.52 53.18
CA GLU A 97 1.89 -32.59 53.52
C GLU A 97 2.51 -33.58 54.51
N THR A 98 2.47 -33.18 55.79
CA THR A 98 2.35 -34.14 56.87
C THR A 98 0.86 -34.31 57.19
N SER A 99 0.43 -35.57 57.16
CA SER A 99 -0.79 -36.12 57.77
C SER A 99 -2.04 -36.22 56.88
N GLY A 100 -2.28 -37.43 56.34
CA GLY A 100 -3.63 -37.86 55.95
C GLY A 100 -3.74 -38.88 54.81
N THR A 101 -3.46 -40.15 55.10
CA THR A 101 -4.11 -41.36 54.54
C THR A 101 -4.57 -41.39 53.07
N GLY A 102 -3.94 -42.24 52.24
CA GLY A 102 -4.67 -42.95 51.16
C GLY A 102 -3.94 -43.26 49.85
N ILE A 103 -3.24 -44.40 49.82
CA ILE A 103 -3.00 -45.32 48.67
C ILE A 103 -1.99 -44.87 47.57
N PRO A 104 -1.00 -45.72 47.23
CA PRO A 104 0.11 -45.39 46.33
C PRO A 104 -0.18 -45.78 44.87
N TYR A 105 0.33 -45.01 43.91
CA TYR A 105 0.64 -45.54 42.57
C TYR A 105 2.03 -45.08 42.12
N THR A 106 2.85 -46.10 41.91
CA THR A 106 4.27 -46.17 41.50
C THR A 106 4.41 -45.92 39.98
N PRO A 107 5.56 -45.42 39.48
CA PRO A 107 5.72 -44.96 38.11
C PRO A 107 6.06 -46.12 37.14
N GLU A 108 5.57 -46.06 35.90
CA GLU A 108 6.05 -46.92 34.83
C GLU A 108 6.89 -46.11 33.83
N ALA A 109 8.17 -46.44 33.81
CA ALA A 109 9.11 -46.12 32.77
C ALA A 109 8.93 -47.09 31.59
N ILE A 110 8.96 -46.59 30.35
CA ILE A 110 9.40 -47.39 29.20
C ILE A 110 10.32 -46.51 28.34
N THR A 111 11.60 -46.87 28.39
CA THR A 111 12.67 -46.52 27.46
C THR A 111 12.59 -47.45 26.25
N THR A 112 12.78 -46.96 25.03
CA THR A 112 13.44 -47.72 23.94
C THR A 112 14.01 -46.72 22.92
N GLU A 113 15.30 -46.88 22.65
CA GLU A 113 16.15 -46.15 21.71
C GLU A 113 16.15 -46.82 20.31
N GLU A 114 16.98 -46.30 19.39
CA GLU A 114 17.38 -46.76 18.03
C GLU A 114 16.72 -45.96 16.88
N GLU A 115 17.44 -45.06 16.19
CA GLU A 115 18.61 -45.15 15.27
C GLU A 115 18.21 -45.21 13.78
N THR A 116 18.74 -44.22 13.04
CA THR A 116 19.26 -44.24 11.66
C THR A 116 18.43 -44.83 10.50
N SER A 117 18.21 -44.05 9.44
CA SER A 117 18.67 -44.37 8.07
C SER A 117 18.43 -43.23 7.09
N ASP A 118 19.29 -43.24 6.07
CA ASP A 118 19.71 -42.18 5.17
C ASP A 118 18.95 -42.21 3.82
N GLU A 119 19.16 -41.15 3.04
CA GLU A 119 19.23 -41.12 1.57
C GLU A 119 17.94 -41.22 0.69
N THR A 120 17.67 -40.13 -0.06
CA THR A 120 17.79 -40.08 -1.54
C THR A 120 16.67 -39.28 -2.26
N GLU A 121 17.13 -38.37 -3.14
CA GLU A 121 16.46 -37.77 -4.32
C GLU A 121 15.27 -36.81 -4.08
N THR A 122 15.16 -35.63 -4.72
CA THR A 122 15.57 -35.22 -6.07
C THR A 122 15.54 -33.68 -6.15
N LEU A 123 16.56 -33.10 -6.77
CA LEU A 123 16.49 -31.75 -7.35
C LEU A 123 15.67 -31.80 -8.64
N PRO A 124 14.99 -30.71 -8.99
CA PRO A 124 15.23 -30.18 -10.32
C PRO A 124 15.71 -28.73 -10.27
N ALA A 125 16.71 -28.48 -11.11
CA ALA A 125 17.15 -27.18 -11.56
C ALA A 125 16.26 -26.68 -12.71
N SER A 126 16.47 -25.41 -13.08
CA SER A 126 15.77 -24.56 -14.07
C SER A 126 14.54 -23.85 -13.47
N ASP A 127 14.31 -22.55 -13.64
CA ASP A 127 14.52 -21.73 -14.84
C ASP A 127 14.75 -20.24 -14.54
N GLU A 128 15.45 -19.63 -15.50
CA GLU A 128 15.26 -18.29 -16.06
C GLU A 128 15.24 -17.05 -15.15
N SER A 129 16.30 -16.26 -15.33
CA SER A 129 16.25 -14.82 -15.55
C SER A 129 14.84 -14.22 -15.73
N LEU A 130 14.29 -13.68 -14.64
CA LEU A 130 13.20 -12.71 -14.74
C LEU A 130 13.82 -11.34 -15.08
N GLU A 131 14.00 -11.15 -16.38
CA GLU A 131 14.07 -9.83 -17.01
C GLU A 131 12.77 -9.10 -16.65
N ILE A 132 12.86 -8.08 -15.79
CA ILE A 132 11.73 -7.22 -15.46
C ILE A 132 11.51 -6.31 -16.67
N GLU A 133 10.73 -6.82 -17.63
CA GLU A 133 10.17 -6.04 -18.71
C GLU A 133 9.04 -5.18 -18.10
N LEU A 134 9.36 -3.91 -17.82
CA LEU A 134 8.39 -2.91 -17.39
C LEU A 134 7.52 -2.54 -18.58
N GLU A 135 6.40 -3.24 -18.75
CA GLU A 135 5.33 -2.80 -19.66
C GLU A 135 4.83 -1.40 -19.24
N PRO A 136 4.60 -0.48 -20.19
CA PRO A 136 3.97 0.80 -19.90
C PRO A 136 2.52 0.56 -19.49
N ASP A 137 2.19 0.96 -18.26
CA ASP A 137 0.84 0.98 -17.68
C ASP A 137 -0.07 1.89 -18.54
N VAL A 138 -0.60 1.36 -19.63
CA VAL A 138 -1.65 2.00 -20.43
C VAL A 138 -2.95 1.91 -19.64
N GLU A 139 -3.10 2.84 -18.69
CA GLU A 139 -4.36 3.12 -18.02
C GLU A 139 -5.43 3.46 -19.08
N SER A 140 -6.20 2.44 -19.47
CA SER A 140 -7.47 2.52 -20.16
C SER A 140 -8.50 3.10 -19.18
N PHE A 141 -8.60 4.43 -19.15
CA PHE A 141 -9.76 5.08 -18.53
C PHE A 141 -10.88 5.11 -19.56
N GLY A 142 -11.97 4.42 -19.21
CA GLY A 142 -13.23 4.49 -19.92
C GLY A 142 -13.70 5.94 -20.04
N GLU A 143 -14.31 6.23 -21.19
CA GLU A 143 -15.35 7.26 -21.29
C GLU A 143 -16.23 7.17 -20.05
N ASP A 144 -16.27 8.20 -19.23
CA ASP A 144 -17.48 8.59 -18.51
C ASP A 144 -17.40 10.06 -18.10
N GLU A 145 -18.41 10.75 -18.62
CA GLU A 145 -19.13 11.90 -18.06
C GLU A 145 -18.51 13.30 -18.19
N ASP A 146 -19.16 14.05 -19.08
CA ASP A 146 -19.22 15.50 -19.16
C ASP A 146 -19.55 16.13 -17.79
N GLU A 147 -18.54 16.29 -16.92
CA GLU A 147 -18.68 17.17 -15.77
C GLU A 147 -18.57 18.62 -16.22
N GLU A 148 -19.75 19.23 -16.27
CA GLU A 148 -20.11 20.63 -16.44
C GLU A 148 -18.97 21.66 -16.47
N GLU A 149 -18.95 22.46 -17.54
CA GLU A 149 -18.39 23.80 -17.57
C GLU A 149 -18.92 24.61 -16.38
N THR A 150 -18.23 24.56 -15.24
CA THR A 150 -18.35 25.62 -14.24
C THR A 150 -17.59 26.82 -14.79
N SER A 151 -18.25 27.52 -15.71
CA SER A 151 -17.90 28.86 -16.16
C SER A 151 -17.95 29.82 -14.97
N ALA A 152 -16.87 29.84 -14.19
CA ALA A 152 -16.53 30.97 -13.34
C ALA A 152 -15.98 32.08 -14.25
N THR A 153 -16.92 32.77 -14.88
CA THR A 153 -16.86 34.18 -15.34
C THR A 153 -15.51 34.87 -15.15
N GLY A 154 -14.81 35.08 -16.28
CA GLY A 154 -14.06 36.28 -16.61
C GLY A 154 -13.03 36.80 -15.60
N SER A 155 -11.77 36.43 -15.83
CA SER A 155 -10.64 37.35 -15.76
C SER A 155 -9.54 36.82 -16.68
N ALA A 156 -8.69 37.70 -17.19
CA ALA A 156 -7.46 37.32 -17.87
C ALA A 156 -6.72 36.25 -17.03
N ALA A 157 -5.91 35.40 -17.66
CA ALA A 157 -5.04 34.47 -16.94
C ALA A 157 -4.28 35.25 -15.86
N ASP A 158 -4.78 35.22 -14.62
CA ASP A 158 -4.15 35.90 -13.51
C ASP A 158 -2.83 35.17 -13.32
N GLU A 159 -1.72 35.89 -13.20
CA GLU A 159 -0.40 35.30 -12.96
C GLU A 159 -0.43 34.37 -11.73
N ASP A 160 -1.35 34.63 -10.81
CA ASP A 160 -1.65 33.81 -9.64
C ASP A 160 -2.15 32.39 -9.98
N SER A 161 -2.78 32.19 -11.15
CA SER A 161 -3.27 30.88 -11.61
C SER A 161 -2.21 30.05 -12.35
N ASP A 162 -1.00 30.59 -12.57
CA ASP A 162 0.10 29.87 -13.20
C ASP A 162 0.47 28.60 -12.42
N VAL A 163 0.76 27.51 -13.13
CA VAL A 163 1.03 26.21 -12.52
C VAL A 163 2.33 26.24 -11.72
N ILE A 164 3.38 26.85 -12.26
CA ILE A 164 4.73 26.78 -11.67
C ILE A 164 4.94 27.83 -10.58
N TYR A 165 4.59 29.08 -10.88
CA TYR A 165 4.88 30.23 -10.02
C TYR A 165 3.65 30.81 -9.34
N GLY A 166 2.45 30.42 -9.75
CA GLY A 166 1.21 30.91 -9.17
C GLY A 166 0.94 30.35 -7.77
N THR A 167 0.06 31.02 -7.04
CA THR A 167 -0.41 30.60 -5.70
C THR A 167 -1.92 30.36 -5.63
N GLY A 168 -2.66 30.73 -6.68
CA GLY A 168 -4.10 30.57 -6.83
C GLY A 168 -4.50 29.21 -7.41
N GLN A 169 -5.81 29.02 -7.61
CA GLN A 169 -6.36 27.80 -8.21
C GLN A 169 -5.97 27.69 -9.69
N ILE A 170 -5.64 26.48 -10.12
CA ILE A 170 -5.23 26.20 -11.49
C ILE A 170 -6.48 26.00 -12.35
N THR A 171 -6.61 26.83 -13.39
CA THR A 171 -7.74 26.81 -14.33
C THR A 171 -7.39 26.03 -15.60
N ASP A 172 -8.40 25.72 -16.42
CA ASP A 172 -8.18 24.98 -17.68
C ASP A 172 -7.31 25.74 -18.69
N GLU A 173 -7.31 27.07 -18.62
CA GLU A 173 -6.42 27.88 -19.46
C GLU A 173 -4.96 27.81 -18.97
N ALA A 174 -4.77 27.72 -17.65
CA ALA A 174 -3.46 27.49 -17.05
C ALA A 174 -2.88 26.11 -17.41
N HIS A 175 -3.73 25.09 -17.62
CA HIS A 175 -3.27 23.79 -18.14
C HIS A 175 -2.63 23.92 -19.53
N ARG A 176 -3.26 24.69 -20.44
CA ARG A 176 -2.72 24.90 -21.79
C ARG A 176 -1.44 25.73 -21.76
N SER A 177 -1.44 26.83 -21.01
CA SER A 177 -0.26 27.68 -20.92
C SER A 177 0.94 26.95 -20.30
N PHE A 178 0.71 26.06 -19.33
CA PHE A 178 1.74 25.22 -18.74
C PHE A 178 2.42 24.30 -19.75
N ILE A 179 1.65 23.63 -20.62
CA ILE A 179 2.20 22.77 -21.68
C ILE A 179 3.06 23.59 -22.66
N LEU A 180 2.61 24.79 -23.03
CA LEU A 180 3.29 25.63 -24.01
C LEU A 180 4.52 26.36 -23.44
N ASN A 181 4.47 26.76 -22.16
CA ASN A 181 5.53 27.54 -21.53
C ASN A 181 6.58 26.66 -20.84
N SER A 182 6.20 25.45 -20.41
CA SER A 182 7.08 24.53 -19.70
C SER A 182 6.79 23.08 -20.09
N PRO A 183 7.07 22.69 -21.36
CA PRO A 183 6.80 21.35 -21.86
C PRO A 183 7.55 20.26 -21.08
N ASP A 184 8.77 20.54 -20.61
CA ASP A 184 9.56 19.61 -19.79
C ASP A 184 8.82 19.21 -18.52
N SER A 185 8.39 20.19 -17.72
CA SER A 185 7.66 19.96 -16.48
C SER A 185 6.29 19.30 -16.72
N ALA A 186 5.62 19.62 -17.82
CA ALA A 186 4.36 18.98 -18.19
C ALA A 186 4.55 17.49 -18.50
N VAL A 187 5.57 17.14 -19.29
CA VAL A 187 5.92 15.75 -19.63
C VAL A 187 6.33 14.97 -18.39
N LYS A 188 7.19 15.55 -17.53
CA LYS A 188 7.61 14.95 -16.26
C LYS A 188 6.43 14.66 -15.33
N PHE A 189 5.52 15.62 -15.17
CA PHE A 189 4.35 15.47 -14.31
C PHE A 189 3.36 14.43 -14.85
N LEU A 190 3.17 14.38 -16.18
CA LEU A 190 2.26 13.44 -16.82
C LEU A 190 2.77 12.00 -16.75
N LEU A 191 4.04 11.79 -17.11
CA LEU A 191 4.65 10.46 -17.22
C LEU A 191 5.22 9.94 -15.89
N ARG A 192 5.37 10.79 -14.87
CA ARG A 192 6.05 10.43 -13.61
C ARG A 192 7.40 9.74 -13.88
N LYS A 193 8.12 10.23 -14.89
CA LYS A 193 9.54 9.93 -15.16
C LYS A 193 10.32 11.22 -15.41
N GLU A 194 11.61 11.21 -15.08
CA GLU A 194 12.55 12.23 -15.58
C GLU A 194 12.72 12.08 -17.09
N LEU A 195 13.27 13.10 -17.76
CA LEU A 195 13.53 13.05 -19.21
C LEU A 195 14.44 11.87 -19.61
N ASP A 196 15.30 11.44 -18.68
CA ASP A 196 16.22 10.32 -18.85
C ASP A 196 15.55 8.96 -18.61
N GLY A 197 14.22 8.91 -18.41
CA GLY A 197 13.46 7.68 -18.13
C GLY A 197 13.60 7.13 -16.71
N THR A 198 14.42 7.76 -15.87
CA THR A 198 14.59 7.40 -14.46
C THR A 198 13.37 7.82 -13.62
N THR A 199 13.17 7.15 -12.47
CA THR A 199 12.12 7.51 -11.52
C THR A 199 12.33 8.91 -10.96
N LEU A 200 11.24 9.61 -10.64
CA LEU A 200 11.36 10.99 -10.14
C LEU A 200 12.07 11.04 -8.78
N LYS A 201 12.77 12.15 -8.58
CA LYS A 201 13.38 12.47 -7.30
C LYS A 201 12.29 12.85 -6.30
N SER A 202 12.41 12.31 -5.08
CA SER A 202 11.47 12.58 -3.98
C SER A 202 11.27 14.07 -3.67
N THR A 203 12.27 14.93 -3.92
CA THR A 203 12.14 16.39 -3.74
C THR A 203 11.16 17.05 -4.71
N GLN A 204 10.85 16.40 -5.83
CA GLN A 204 9.87 16.90 -6.80
C GLN A 204 8.44 16.49 -6.42
N ASP A 205 8.26 15.48 -5.58
CA ASP A 205 6.92 15.04 -5.14
C ASP A 205 6.19 16.13 -4.37
N GLU A 206 6.88 16.87 -3.50
CA GLU A 206 6.30 18.02 -2.77
C GLU A 206 5.78 19.11 -3.73
N ILE A 207 6.49 19.34 -4.85
CA ILE A 207 6.10 20.33 -5.86
C ILE A 207 4.83 19.87 -6.58
N TYR A 208 4.76 18.58 -6.94
CA TYR A 208 3.59 18.03 -7.63
C TYR A 208 2.38 17.88 -6.72
N GLU A 209 2.58 17.60 -5.43
CA GLU A 209 1.50 17.64 -4.44
C GLU A 209 0.92 19.05 -4.31
N SER A 210 1.78 20.08 -4.29
CA SER A 210 1.34 21.47 -4.31
C SER A 210 0.49 21.79 -5.54
N TRP A 211 0.89 21.35 -6.73
CA TRP A 211 0.10 21.56 -7.95
C TRP A 211 -1.23 20.80 -7.92
N GLN A 212 -1.23 19.55 -7.45
CA GLN A 212 -2.46 18.75 -7.30
C GLN A 212 -3.43 19.38 -6.32
N ASN A 213 -2.94 19.88 -5.18
CA ASN A 213 -3.76 20.57 -4.18
C ASN A 213 -4.38 21.87 -4.72
N ARG A 214 -3.73 22.50 -5.71
CA ARG A 214 -4.22 23.70 -6.40
C ARG A 214 -5.19 23.40 -7.55
N GLY A 215 -5.43 22.12 -7.88
CA GLY A 215 -6.41 21.69 -8.87
C GLY A 215 -5.83 21.05 -10.14
N LEU A 216 -4.51 20.90 -10.25
CA LEU A 216 -3.88 20.22 -11.40
C LEU A 216 -4.03 18.70 -11.28
N SER A 217 -4.98 18.11 -12.00
CA SER A 217 -5.08 16.66 -12.10
C SER A 217 -4.34 16.13 -13.34
N ARG A 218 -3.73 14.94 -13.21
CA ARG A 218 -3.04 14.27 -14.33
C ARG A 218 -3.99 13.97 -15.49
N GLY A 219 -5.24 13.57 -15.19
CA GLY A 219 -6.26 13.30 -16.22
C GLY A 219 -6.65 14.55 -17.01
N LYS A 220 -6.90 15.67 -16.33
CA LYS A 220 -7.20 16.95 -17.00
C LYS A 220 -6.01 17.42 -17.83
N LEU A 221 -4.80 17.36 -17.27
CA LEU A 221 -3.58 17.72 -18.01
C LEU A 221 -3.38 16.81 -19.23
N ARG A 222 -3.59 15.49 -19.11
CA ARG A 222 -3.47 14.53 -20.23
C ARG A 222 -4.46 14.85 -21.35
N LYS A 223 -5.71 15.18 -21.03
CA LYS A 223 -6.72 15.61 -22.02
C LYS A 223 -6.27 16.86 -22.77
N HIS A 224 -5.79 17.88 -22.06
CA HIS A 224 -5.28 19.11 -22.69
C HIS A 224 -3.99 18.85 -23.49
N PHE A 225 -3.10 18.00 -22.99
CA PHE A 225 -1.86 17.61 -23.64
C PHE A 225 -2.09 16.90 -24.97
N LEU A 226 -2.97 15.90 -24.98
CA LEU A 226 -3.38 15.20 -26.21
C LEU A 226 -4.02 16.16 -27.22
N LYS A 227 -4.85 17.10 -26.74
CA LYS A 227 -5.46 18.13 -27.59
C LYS A 227 -4.45 19.10 -28.21
N VAL A 228 -3.41 19.50 -27.46
CA VAL A 228 -2.34 20.39 -27.96
C VAL A 228 -1.44 19.67 -28.96
N MET A 229 -1.17 18.38 -28.71
CA MET A 229 -0.33 17.55 -29.57
C MET A 229 -1.06 16.92 -30.76
N GLU A 230 -2.39 17.03 -30.81
CA GLU A 230 -3.25 16.36 -31.80
C GLU A 230 -3.04 14.84 -31.82
N TRP A 231 -2.89 14.25 -30.63
CA TRP A 231 -2.68 12.81 -30.47
C TRP A 231 -3.94 12.11 -29.96
N ASP A 232 -4.21 10.91 -30.49
CA ASP A 232 -5.28 10.05 -30.00
C ASP A 232 -4.92 9.42 -28.63
N SER A 233 -3.65 9.06 -28.46
CA SER A 233 -3.09 8.53 -27.22
C SER A 233 -1.63 8.94 -27.05
N VAL A 234 -1.10 8.87 -25.82
CA VAL A 234 0.32 9.14 -25.57
C VAL A 234 1.13 8.03 -26.24
N PRO A 235 2.09 8.35 -27.12
CA PRO A 235 2.86 7.34 -27.83
C PRO A 235 3.76 6.55 -26.86
N GLU A 236 3.95 5.26 -27.11
CA GLU A 236 4.84 4.36 -26.36
C GLU A 236 6.31 4.54 -26.78
N LEU A 237 6.79 5.78 -26.77
CA LEU A 237 8.17 6.14 -27.10
C LEU A 237 8.97 6.43 -25.81
N GLU A 238 10.29 6.55 -25.93
CA GLU A 238 11.10 7.00 -24.81
C GLU A 238 10.68 8.43 -24.39
N VAL A 239 10.80 8.72 -23.09
CA VAL A 239 10.39 10.02 -22.52
C VAL A 239 11.11 11.19 -23.20
N SER A 240 12.37 10.97 -23.57
CA SER A 240 13.22 11.88 -24.34
C SER A 240 12.61 12.22 -25.70
N GLU A 241 12.20 11.21 -26.47
CA GLU A 241 11.60 11.38 -27.79
C GLU A 241 10.22 12.05 -27.72
N ILE A 242 9.41 11.69 -26.72
CA ILE A 242 8.12 12.35 -26.45
C ILE A 242 8.36 13.84 -26.19
N TYR A 243 9.36 14.17 -25.37
CA TYR A 243 9.71 15.54 -25.07
C TYR A 243 10.16 16.32 -26.31
N GLU A 244 10.96 15.72 -27.20
CA GLU A 244 11.37 16.35 -28.45
C GLU A 244 10.17 16.68 -29.35
N GLN A 245 9.26 15.73 -29.54
CA GLN A 245 8.04 15.96 -30.33
C GLN A 245 7.16 17.06 -29.75
N VAL A 246 6.99 17.09 -28.42
CA VAL A 246 6.25 18.15 -27.73
C VAL A 246 6.93 19.50 -27.93
N LYS A 247 8.24 19.56 -27.78
CA LYS A 247 9.01 20.79 -27.99
C LYS A 247 8.87 21.31 -29.42
N ASP A 248 8.93 20.44 -30.42
CA ASP A 248 8.77 20.80 -31.82
C ASP A 248 7.36 21.32 -32.10
N LYS A 249 6.32 20.68 -31.55
CA LYS A 249 4.94 21.15 -31.66
C LYS A 249 4.69 22.48 -30.94
N VAL A 250 5.23 22.63 -29.74
CA VAL A 250 5.18 23.92 -29.01
C VAL A 250 5.87 25.02 -29.81
N TYR A 251 6.99 24.71 -30.46
CA TYR A 251 7.68 25.66 -31.33
C TYR A 251 6.81 26.04 -32.54
N GLU A 252 6.19 25.07 -33.21
CA GLU A 252 5.25 25.30 -34.33
C GLU A 252 4.09 26.20 -33.92
N ILE A 253 3.45 25.93 -32.78
CA ILE A 253 2.32 26.71 -32.25
C ILE A 253 2.74 28.15 -31.90
N LYS A 254 3.95 28.35 -31.36
CA LYS A 254 4.45 29.70 -31.03
C LYS A 254 4.85 30.53 -32.24
N HIS A 255 5.15 29.89 -33.37
CA HIS A 255 5.64 30.54 -34.60
C HIS A 255 4.61 30.56 -35.73
N THR A 256 3.37 30.13 -35.46
CA THR A 256 2.20 30.22 -36.35
C THR A 256 1.34 31.41 -35.93
#